data_AF-A0A958WCA6-F1
#
_entry.id   AF-A0A958WCA6-F1
#
_cell.length_a   1.000
_cell.length_b   1.000
_cell.length_c   1.000
_cell.angle_alpha   90.00
_cell.angle_beta   90.00
_cell.angle_gamma   90.00
#
_symmetry.space_group_name_H-M   'P 1'
#
loop_
_entity.id
_entity.type
_entity.pdbx_description
1 polymer ?
#
loop_
_entity_poly.entity_id
_entity_poly.type
_entity_poly.pdbx_seq_one_letter_code
_entity_poly.pdbx_strand_id
1 'polypeptide(L)'
;MILLNVSFGIYAFLPQGWIFMIVIILIECLSASFLLSKKWKNKKIYTAITVSNLISGIFGIIGSMILNGGWWLVVWFPWVSSNEVNGFKGLAVFYAIAFIFTLLIEGTVNCLMLKKDYSKPQIIKTTIIVNTISYTLGTLAMYSYSF
;
A
#
# COMPACT_ATOMS: atom_id res chain seq x y z
N MET A 1 20.39 18.67 11.03
CA MET A 1 18.96 18.39 10.79
C MET A 1 18.86 17.66 9.47
N ILE A 2 18.58 16.37 9.48
CA ILE A 2 18.30 15.64 8.23
C ILE A 2 16.90 16.11 7.80
N LEU A 3 16.84 16.80 6.66
CA LEU A 3 15.61 17.24 6.02
C LEU A 3 14.73 16.00 5.75
N LEU A 4 13.81 15.69 6.66
CA LEU A 4 12.61 14.90 6.33
C LEU A 4 11.64 15.80 5.57
N ASN A 5 12.11 16.48 4.53
CA ASN A 5 11.28 17.29 3.65
C ASN A 5 11.03 16.50 2.38
N VAL A 6 10.43 15.33 2.55
CA VAL A 6 9.97 14.58 1.40
C VAL A 6 8.57 15.05 1.11
N SER A 7 8.48 16.07 0.24
CA SER A 7 7.21 16.50 -0.31
C SER A 7 6.69 15.42 -1.27
N PHE A 8 6.26 14.28 -0.72
CA PHE A 8 5.68 13.13 -1.43
C PHE A 8 4.36 13.47 -2.15
N GLY A 9 3.76 14.62 -1.88
CA GLY A 9 2.72 15.17 -2.75
C GLY A 9 3.16 15.29 -4.19
N ILE A 10 4.45 15.52 -4.43
CA ILE A 10 5.02 15.48 -5.76
C ILE A 10 4.84 14.09 -6.39
N TYR A 11 5.00 12.97 -5.66
CA TYR A 11 4.82 11.63 -6.25
C TYR A 11 3.36 11.33 -6.65
N ALA A 12 2.38 11.62 -5.79
CA ALA A 12 0.97 11.37 -6.10
C ALA A 12 0.42 12.27 -7.21
N PHE A 13 0.99 13.47 -7.41
CA PHE A 13 0.59 14.40 -8.48
C PHE A 13 1.47 14.35 -9.72
N LEU A 14 2.61 13.66 -9.67
CA LEU A 14 3.48 13.47 -10.82
C LEU A 14 3.23 12.12 -11.50
N PRO A 15 3.39 12.06 -12.84
CA PRO A 15 3.32 10.82 -13.61
C PRO A 15 4.21 9.69 -13.04
N GLN A 16 5.38 10.04 -12.48
CA GLN A 16 6.33 9.10 -11.92
C GLN A 16 5.76 8.30 -10.74
N GLY A 17 4.99 8.93 -9.85
CA GLY A 17 4.39 8.19 -8.73
C GLY A 17 3.20 7.33 -9.15
N TRP A 18 2.46 7.72 -10.19
CA TRP A 18 1.46 6.85 -10.81
C TRP A 18 2.10 5.62 -11.45
N ILE A 19 3.19 5.79 -12.20
CA ILE A 19 3.95 4.66 -12.77
C ILE A 19 4.44 3.74 -11.65
N PHE A 20 4.98 4.30 -10.57
CA PHE A 20 5.43 3.53 -9.43
C PHE A 20 4.31 2.74 -8.75
N MET A 21 3.16 3.37 -8.49
CA MET A 21 1.99 2.67 -7.94
C MET A 21 1.54 1.53 -8.86
N ILE A 22 1.48 1.75 -10.17
CA ILE A 22 1.15 0.71 -11.15
C ILE A 22 2.14 -0.46 -11.06
N VAL A 23 3.44 -0.17 -10.99
CA VAL A 23 4.48 -1.21 -10.89
C VAL A 23 4.32 -2.03 -9.61
N ILE A 24 4.09 -1.38 -8.47
CA ILE A 24 3.94 -2.09 -7.21
C ILE A 24 2.64 -2.91 -7.22
N ILE A 25 1.51 -2.37 -7.67
CA ILE A 25 0.24 -3.13 -7.83
C ILE A 25 0.45 -4.33 -8.77
N LEU A 26 1.25 -4.18 -9.83
CA LEU A 26 1.57 -5.28 -10.73
C LEU A 26 2.39 -6.36 -10.04
N ILE A 27 3.38 -5.98 -9.22
CA ILE A 27 4.15 -6.91 -8.38
C ILE A 27 3.21 -7.65 -7.43
N GLU A 28 2.24 -6.96 -6.84
CA GLU A 28 1.26 -7.61 -5.97
C GLU A 28 0.38 -8.61 -6.71
N CYS A 29 -0.14 -8.23 -7.88
CA CYS A 29 -0.94 -9.10 -8.72
C CYS A 29 -0.15 -10.37 -9.12
N LEU A 30 1.10 -10.21 -9.55
CA LEU A 30 1.99 -11.31 -9.93
C LEU A 30 2.27 -12.23 -8.73
N SER A 31 2.69 -11.64 -7.61
CA SER A 31 3.03 -12.35 -6.38
C SER A 31 1.82 -13.12 -5.83
N ALA A 32 0.67 -12.47 -5.71
CA ALA A 32 -0.56 -13.08 -5.22
C ALA A 32 -1.04 -14.19 -6.16
N SER A 33 -0.99 -13.97 -7.47
CA SER A 33 -1.38 -14.96 -8.47
C SER A 33 -0.51 -16.20 -8.38
N PHE A 34 0.81 -16.03 -8.27
CA PHE A 34 1.74 -17.13 -8.11
C PHE A 34 1.54 -17.87 -6.77
N LEU A 35 1.37 -17.15 -5.66
CA LEU A 35 1.21 -17.76 -4.33
C LEU A 35 -0.09 -18.57 -4.20
N LEU A 36 -1.22 -18.06 -4.69
CA LEU A 36 -2.53 -18.71 -4.57
C LEU A 36 -2.78 -19.77 -5.64
N SER A 37 -2.39 -19.50 -6.90
CA SER A 37 -2.77 -20.33 -8.04
C SER A 37 -1.62 -21.05 -8.73
N LYS A 38 -0.37 -20.78 -8.32
CA LYS A 38 0.86 -21.25 -9.01
C LYS A 38 0.95 -20.85 -10.48
N LYS A 39 0.17 -19.84 -10.89
CA LYS A 39 0.19 -19.24 -12.22
C LYS A 39 0.56 -17.78 -12.11
N TRP A 40 1.38 -17.28 -13.03
CA TRP A 40 1.78 -15.86 -13.07
C TRP A 40 0.64 -14.91 -13.40
N LYS A 41 -0.36 -15.39 -14.17
CA LYS A 41 -1.51 -14.60 -14.59
C LYS A 41 -2.80 -15.35 -14.28
N ASN A 42 -3.56 -14.82 -13.32
CA ASN A 42 -4.91 -15.26 -13.02
C ASN A 42 -5.80 -14.02 -12.96
N LYS A 43 -6.71 -13.90 -13.95
CA LYS A 43 -7.56 -12.72 -14.10
C LYS A 43 -8.34 -12.38 -12.83
N LYS A 44 -8.89 -13.40 -12.14
CA LYS A 44 -9.70 -13.19 -10.95
C LYS A 44 -8.88 -12.66 -9.77
N ILE A 45 -7.67 -13.18 -9.58
CA ILE A 45 -6.74 -12.67 -8.55
C ILE A 45 -6.28 -11.26 -8.89
N TYR A 46 -5.90 -10.99 -10.14
CA TYR A 46 -5.51 -9.64 -10.58
C TYR A 46 -6.62 -8.63 -10.32
N THR A 47 -7.87 -8.97 -10.68
CA THR A 47 -9.02 -8.11 -10.40
C THR A 47 -9.21 -7.89 -8.90
N ALA A 48 -9.12 -8.95 -8.08
CA ALA A 48 -9.27 -8.81 -6.63
C ALA A 48 -8.21 -7.89 -6.03
N ILE A 49 -6.93 -8.12 -6.34
CA ILE A 49 -5.82 -7.31 -5.83
C ILE A 49 -5.91 -5.87 -6.33
N THR A 50 -6.22 -5.64 -7.61
CA THR A 50 -6.35 -4.28 -8.15
C THR A 50 -7.50 -3.53 -7.47
N VAL A 51 -8.64 -4.19 -7.27
CA VAL A 51 -9.80 -3.59 -6.60
C VAL A 51 -9.52 -3.34 -5.12
N SER A 52 -8.88 -4.27 -4.42
CA SER A 52 -8.52 -4.08 -3.02
C SER A 52 -7.58 -2.89 -2.84
N ASN A 53 -6.57 -2.78 -3.70
CA ASN A 53 -5.64 -1.66 -3.77
C ASN A 53 -6.33 -0.33 -4.01
N LEU A 54 -7.23 -0.29 -5.01
CA LEU A 54 -7.97 0.92 -5.34
C LEU A 54 -8.84 1.37 -4.16
N ILE A 55 -9.56 0.43 -3.53
CA ILE A 55 -10.40 0.70 -2.37
C ILE A 55 -9.52 1.21 -1.20
N SER A 56 -8.43 0.51 -0.90
CA SER A 56 -7.45 0.87 0.13
C SER A 56 -6.89 2.28 -0.09
N GLY A 57 -6.48 2.59 -1.32
CA GLY A 57 -6.00 3.92 -1.70
C GLY A 57 -7.06 5.02 -1.54
N ILE A 58 -8.30 4.78 -1.98
CA ILE A 58 -9.41 5.73 -1.81
C ILE A 58 -9.69 5.98 -0.32
N PHE A 59 -9.79 4.93 0.50
CA PHE A 59 -9.99 5.07 1.94
C PHE A 59 -8.84 5.81 2.62
N GLY A 60 -7.60 5.57 2.17
CA GLY A 60 -6.45 6.32 2.61
C GLY A 60 -6.61 7.80 2.36
N ILE A 61 -6.86 8.19 1.10
CA ILE A 61 -7.03 9.60 0.70
C ILE A 61 -8.18 10.26 1.48
N ILE A 62 -9.33 9.59 1.61
CA ILE A 62 -10.49 10.16 2.32
C ILE A 62 -10.22 10.29 3.82
N GLY A 63 -9.74 9.22 4.47
CA GLY A 63 -9.48 9.20 5.91
C GLY A 63 -8.43 10.25 6.30
N SER A 64 -7.41 10.37 5.46
CA SER A 64 -6.41 11.41 5.49
C SER A 64 -6.99 12.83 5.44
N MET A 65 -7.91 13.10 4.51
CA MET A 65 -8.54 14.42 4.39
C MET A 65 -9.39 14.77 5.62
N ILE A 66 -10.11 13.80 6.19
CA ILE A 66 -11.01 14.01 7.33
C ILE A 66 -10.24 14.30 8.62
N LEU A 67 -9.21 13.50 8.92
CA LEU A 67 -8.55 13.53 10.23
C LEU A 67 -7.64 14.75 10.44
N ASN A 68 -7.01 15.25 9.37
CA ASN A 68 -5.98 16.28 9.49
C ASN A 68 -6.20 17.51 8.57
N GLY A 69 -7.38 17.65 7.95
CA GLY A 69 -7.67 18.75 7.01
C GLY A 69 -6.93 18.66 5.67
N GLY A 70 -6.28 17.52 5.39
CA GLY A 70 -5.59 17.22 4.13
C GLY A 70 -4.55 16.09 4.21
N TRP A 71 -4.38 15.38 3.08
CA TRP A 71 -3.21 14.67 2.51
C TRP A 71 -2.39 13.60 3.24
N TRP A 72 -2.52 13.36 4.55
CA TRP A 72 -1.48 12.64 5.31
C TRP A 72 -1.47 11.09 5.41
N LEU A 73 -2.50 10.37 4.99
CA LEU A 73 -2.56 8.90 5.17
C LEU A 73 -2.94 8.18 3.88
N VAL A 74 -2.09 8.26 2.85
CA VAL A 74 -2.20 7.30 1.76
C VAL A 74 -1.75 5.96 2.32
N VAL A 75 -2.60 4.94 2.25
CA VAL A 75 -2.44 3.63 2.95
C VAL A 75 -1.23 2.82 2.44
N TRP A 76 -0.47 3.37 1.49
CA TRP A 76 0.80 2.85 1.00
C TRP A 76 1.99 3.72 1.41
N PHE A 77 1.72 5.00 1.67
CA PHE A 77 2.69 6.07 1.84
C PHE A 77 2.16 7.08 2.87
N PRO A 78 2.59 7.01 4.14
CA PRO A 78 2.27 8.07 5.09
C PRO A 78 2.91 9.35 4.58
N TRP A 79 2.07 10.29 4.19
CA TRP A 79 2.47 11.63 3.78
C TRP A 79 2.57 12.42 5.06
N VAL A 80 3.77 12.46 5.63
CA VAL A 80 3.99 13.17 6.89
C VAL A 80 4.99 14.31 6.70
N SER A 81 4.65 15.50 7.20
CA SER A 81 5.60 16.61 7.28
C SER A 81 6.43 16.54 8.56
N SER A 82 7.56 17.25 8.58
CA SER A 82 8.42 17.36 9.77
C SER A 82 7.71 17.96 10.99
N ASN A 83 6.54 18.58 10.82
CA ASN A 83 5.75 19.15 11.90
C ASN A 83 4.88 18.11 12.63
N GLU A 84 4.73 16.93 12.05
CA GLU A 84 3.72 15.92 12.44
C GLU A 84 4.40 14.70 13.06
N VAL A 85 5.63 14.49 12.63
CA VAL A 85 6.46 13.37 12.97
C VAL A 85 7.80 13.91 13.43
N ASN A 86 8.02 13.85 14.75
CA ASN A 86 9.30 14.21 15.35
C ASN A 86 10.30 13.06 15.16
N GLY A 87 10.98 13.09 14.02
CA GLY A 87 12.07 12.17 13.68
C GLY A 87 11.61 10.75 13.34
N PHE A 88 12.59 9.87 13.16
CA PHE A 88 12.40 8.53 12.60
C PHE A 88 11.40 7.65 13.37
N LYS A 89 11.30 7.81 14.70
CA LYS A 89 10.38 7.02 15.53
C LYS A 89 8.91 7.30 15.21
N GLY A 90 8.52 8.56 15.04
CA GLY A 90 7.14 8.89 14.68
C GLY A 90 6.80 8.41 13.26
N LEU A 91 7.77 8.45 12.34
CA LEU A 91 7.60 8.01 10.97
C LEU A 91 7.33 6.50 10.93
N ALA A 92 8.12 5.74 11.67
CA ALA A 92 7.95 4.29 11.81
C ALA A 92 6.57 3.92 12.38
N VAL A 93 6.07 4.65 13.39
CA VAL A 93 4.73 4.42 13.96
C VAL A 93 3.64 4.70 12.94
N PHE A 94 3.72 5.82 12.22
CA PHE A 94 2.77 6.14 11.15
C PHE A 94 2.78 5.09 10.03
N TYR A 95 3.97 4.64 9.62
CA TYR A 95 4.14 3.60 8.61
C TYR A 95 3.50 2.28 9.04
N ALA A 96 3.70 1.89 10.31
CA ALA A 96 3.12 0.68 10.87
C ALA A 96 1.59 0.75 10.95
N ILE A 97 1.03 1.89 11.36
CA ILE A 97 -0.42 2.10 11.41
C ILE A 97 -1.01 2.02 10.00
N ALA A 98 -0.42 2.72 9.03
CA ALA A 98 -0.85 2.70 7.63
C ALA A 98 -0.88 1.26 7.11
N PHE A 99 0.21 0.51 7.31
CA PHE A 99 0.32 -0.89 6.90
C PHE A 99 -0.76 -1.79 7.51
N ILE A 100 -1.06 -1.62 8.80
CA ILE A 100 -2.13 -2.39 9.46
C ILE A 100 -3.48 -2.09 8.81
N PHE A 101 -3.78 -0.82 8.54
CA PHE A 101 -5.02 -0.46 7.83
C PHE A 101 -5.08 -1.04 6.42
N THR A 102 -3.96 -1.06 5.68
CA THR A 102 -3.86 -1.73 4.37
C THR A 102 -4.26 -3.19 4.48
N LEU A 103 -3.67 -3.93 5.42
CA LEU A 103 -3.94 -5.35 5.63
C LEU A 103 -5.40 -5.61 5.99
N LEU A 104 -6.02 -4.74 6.80
CA LEU A 104 -7.42 -4.87 7.17
C LEU A 104 -8.36 -4.64 5.98
N ILE A 105 -8.17 -3.56 5.23
CA ILE A 105 -9.02 -3.21 4.08
C ILE A 105 -8.82 -4.24 2.97
N GLU A 106 -7.58 -4.46 2.55
CA GLU A 106 -7.27 -5.34 1.43
C GLU A 106 -7.55 -6.80 1.75
N GLY A 107 -7.20 -7.24 2.97
CA GLY A 107 -7.52 -8.60 3.43
C GLY A 107 -9.01 -8.87 3.42
N THR A 108 -9.83 -7.89 3.82
CA THR A 108 -11.29 -7.99 3.79
C THR A 108 -11.81 -8.07 2.35
N VAL A 109 -11.40 -7.15 1.47
CA VAL A 109 -11.82 -7.14 0.06
C VAL A 109 -11.41 -8.43 -0.66
N ASN A 110 -10.15 -8.84 -0.51
CA ASN A 110 -9.62 -10.07 -1.11
C ASN A 110 -10.36 -11.30 -0.60
N CYS A 111 -10.64 -11.39 0.71
CA CYS A 111 -11.45 -12.48 1.25
C CYS A 111 -12.85 -12.49 0.64
N LEU A 112 -13.51 -11.34 0.50
CA LEU A 112 -14.86 -11.28 -0.08
C LEU A 112 -14.88 -11.72 -1.55
N MET A 113 -13.86 -11.35 -2.33
CA MET A 113 -13.80 -11.64 -3.77
C MET A 113 -13.28 -13.05 -4.09
N LEU A 114 -12.37 -13.59 -3.27
CA LEU A 114 -11.67 -14.86 -3.55
C LEU A 114 -12.15 -16.04 -2.70
N LYS A 115 -13.04 -15.84 -1.71
CA LYS A 115 -13.55 -16.92 -0.83
C LYS A 115 -14.18 -18.12 -1.54
N LYS A 116 -14.61 -17.97 -2.80
CA LYS A 116 -15.22 -19.05 -3.57
C LYS A 116 -14.19 -20.04 -4.12
N ASP A 117 -12.94 -19.62 -4.33
CA ASP A 117 -11.91 -20.48 -4.94
C ASP A 117 -10.75 -20.80 -3.99
N TYR A 118 -10.56 -20.02 -2.92
CA TYR A 118 -9.45 -20.17 -1.99
C TYR A 118 -9.93 -20.12 -0.53
N SER A 119 -9.23 -20.83 0.35
CA SER A 119 -9.53 -20.80 1.78
C SER A 119 -9.12 -19.46 2.41
N LYS A 120 -9.88 -18.98 3.40
CA LYS A 120 -9.59 -17.72 4.10
C LYS A 120 -8.14 -17.64 4.61
N PRO A 121 -7.56 -18.67 5.26
CA PRO A 121 -6.18 -18.61 5.74
C PRO A 121 -5.16 -18.41 4.60
N GLN A 122 -5.38 -19.04 3.44
CA GLN A 122 -4.52 -18.84 2.27
C GLN A 122 -4.61 -17.41 1.75
N ILE A 123 -5.82 -16.83 1.66
CA ILE A 123 -6.02 -15.46 1.19
C ILE A 123 -5.35 -14.46 2.14
N ILE A 124 -5.55 -14.61 3.45
CA ILE A 124 -4.96 -13.72 4.46
C ILE A 124 -3.43 -13.84 4.45
N LYS A 125 -2.89 -15.07 4.45
CA LYS A 125 -1.45 -15.29 4.40
C LYS A 125 -0.83 -14.68 3.14
N THR A 126 -1.44 -14.88 1.98
CA THR A 126 -0.98 -14.28 0.73
C THR A 126 -1.04 -12.75 0.81
N THR A 127 -2.15 -12.19 1.30
CA THR A 127 -2.31 -10.73 1.42
C THR A 127 -1.19 -10.14 2.28
N ILE A 128 -0.92 -10.73 3.45
CA ILE A 128 0.17 -10.30 4.34
C ILE A 128 1.52 -10.36 3.64
N ILE A 129 1.86 -11.50 3.02
CA ILE A 129 3.16 -11.66 2.35
C ILE A 129 3.33 -10.63 1.23
N VAL A 130 2.31 -10.49 0.39
CA VAL A 130 2.35 -9.60 -0.77
C VAL A 130 2.46 -8.15 -0.34
N ASN A 131 1.63 -7.74 0.62
CA ASN A 131 1.68 -6.39 1.18
C ASN A 131 3.03 -6.11 1.85
N THR A 132 3.60 -7.04 2.62
CA THR A 132 4.94 -6.84 3.21
C THR A 132 6.01 -6.62 2.14
N ILE A 133 5.97 -7.39 1.05
CA ILE A 133 6.94 -7.24 -0.05
C ILE A 133 6.75 -5.88 -0.74
N SER A 134 5.53 -5.53 -1.12
CA SER A 134 5.23 -4.27 -1.79
C SER A 134 5.52 -3.06 -0.91
N TYR A 135 5.19 -3.11 0.39
CA TYR A 135 5.54 -2.07 1.35
C TYR A 135 7.05 -1.89 1.50
N THR A 136 7.80 -2.99 1.56
CA THR A 136 9.26 -2.95 1.69
C THR A 136 9.90 -2.33 0.44
N LEU A 137 9.50 -2.79 -0.75
CA LEU A 137 9.95 -2.21 -2.01
C LEU A 137 9.52 -0.75 -2.14
N GLY A 138 8.30 -0.46 -1.73
CA GLY A 138 7.71 0.87 -1.64
C GLY A 138 8.60 1.82 -0.85
N THR A 139 8.91 1.41 0.37
CA THR A 139 9.76 2.13 1.31
C THR A 139 11.16 2.35 0.74
N LEU A 140 11.82 1.30 0.22
CA LEU A 140 13.18 1.40 -0.32
C LEU A 140 13.24 2.39 -1.50
N ALA A 141 12.29 2.29 -2.43
CA ALA A 141 12.22 3.20 -3.57
C ALA A 141 12.03 4.65 -3.10
N MET A 142 11.10 4.90 -2.17
CA MET A 142 10.89 6.24 -1.62
C MET A 142 12.14 6.85 -0.98
N TYR A 143 12.84 6.07 -0.16
CA TYR A 143 14.07 6.55 0.49
C TYR A 143 15.18 6.83 -0.52
N SER A 144 15.24 6.11 -1.64
CA SER A 144 16.23 6.36 -2.70
C SER A 144 16.01 7.66 -3.49
N TYR A 145 14.81 8.25 -3.45
CA TYR A 145 14.51 9.55 -4.08
C TYR A 145 14.49 10.71 -3.09
N SER A 146 14.57 10.41 -1.80
CA SER A 146 14.52 11.40 -0.71
C SER A 146 15.92 11.88 -0.28
N PHE A 147 16.97 11.27 -0.83
CA PHE A 147 18.40 11.49 -0.59
C PHE A 147 19.17 11.38 -1.91
#